data_AF-A0AAU6SXZ2-F1
#
_entry.id   AF-A0AAU6SXZ2-F1
#
_cell.length_a   1.000
_cell.length_b   1.000
_cell.length_c   1.000
_cell.angle_alpha   90.00
_cell.angle_beta   90.00
_cell.angle_gamma   90.00
#
_symmetry.space_group_name_H-M   'P 1'
#
loop_
_entity.id
_entity.type
_entity.pdbx_description
1 polymer ?
#
loop_
_entity_poly.entity_id
_entity_poly.type
_entity_poly.pdbx_seq_one_letter_code
_entity_poly.pdbx_strand_id
1 'polypeptide(L)'
;MTGKIMERENLKGKIEDFIFRKIEHNKFETFKLKPKEILTSNRFDLGLKLAYLTYKEYLPDLAEKIYYHDIRSQTLGEFKEYGNDVKNTFKVYIEDFDKTFNDIKNNGFDEKKSLLPLSKNGYILNGAHRAASAIFLGEEVACVKTELDDVSPNYQYFIERNVPEEILDIGAINFCEYAENTYLAFLWPSGRKNYNSTIKLFDNVVYNKNIRLNSQGGLNLLIELYKHMNWVGKSEDNFPGAHKKLLECFTDFDSFSVILFQSESLEKVQEIKKQVRDINKIGFSSIHITDTIEEVQRVAHLIFNDNGLHFLNYANPYKFKSTLDIIKSLHTNDVKRLKNMVLDGSTTLAVYGLREARDIDYLSTDSLLLSNKDVEIEPHDNQLIYHKVEKNELIYNPRYHFKYLGIKFISFNQTYKFKNNRNENKDINDCDMMKSFVEKSSCKYFLAKSRQFMFYKKIVMKSKLRTALFSLLKITNTYDIVRNIYRKLKD
;
A
#
# COMPACT_ATOMS: atom_id res chain seq x y z
N MET A 1 26.05 17.38 13.17
CA MET A 1 25.72 16.75 14.47
C MET A 1 26.76 17.22 15.48
N THR A 2 26.35 17.68 16.66
CA THR A 2 27.26 18.02 17.77
C THR A 2 27.35 16.81 18.71
N GLY A 3 28.27 15.90 18.43
CA GLY A 3 28.49 14.70 19.25
C GLY A 3 29.10 15.03 20.61
N LYS A 4 28.68 14.31 21.65
CA LYS A 4 29.35 14.27 22.97
C LYS A 4 30.26 13.06 23.02
N ILE A 5 31.45 13.23 23.57
CA ILE A 5 32.36 12.09 23.82
C ILE A 5 31.97 11.41 25.13
N MET A 6 31.84 10.09 25.10
CA MET A 6 31.54 9.24 26.25
C MET A 6 32.67 8.22 26.44
N GLU A 7 33.16 8.09 27.68
CA GLU A 7 34.12 7.05 28.05
C GLU A 7 33.46 5.65 27.99
N ARG A 8 34.23 4.64 27.60
CA ARG A 8 33.79 3.25 27.45
C ARG A 8 32.99 2.76 28.67
N GLU A 9 33.50 2.97 29.88
CA GLU A 9 32.85 2.51 31.11
C GLU A 9 31.41 3.03 31.28
N ASN A 10 31.11 4.22 30.74
CA ASN A 10 29.76 4.81 30.80
C ASN A 10 28.78 4.19 29.80
N LEU A 11 29.25 3.35 28.88
CA LEU A 11 28.40 2.56 27.97
C LEU A 11 27.91 1.26 28.61
N LYS A 12 28.56 0.80 29.68
CA LYS A 12 28.20 -0.46 30.35
C LYS A 12 26.76 -0.38 30.85
N GLY A 13 25.94 -1.35 30.45
CA GLY A 13 24.50 -1.39 30.77
C GLY A 13 23.61 -0.46 29.94
N LYS A 14 24.17 0.35 29.03
CA LYS A 14 23.39 1.16 28.07
C LYS A 14 23.33 0.55 26.67
N ILE A 15 24.25 -0.35 26.34
CA ILE A 15 24.28 -1.16 25.12
C ILE A 15 24.36 -2.63 25.50
N GLU A 16 24.08 -3.53 24.56
CA GLU A 16 24.11 -4.98 24.82
C GLU A 16 25.51 -5.47 25.21
N ASP A 17 25.57 -6.34 26.22
CA ASP A 17 26.82 -6.85 26.79
C ASP A 17 27.76 -7.47 25.75
N PHE A 18 27.22 -8.20 24.77
CA PHE A 18 28.03 -8.80 23.72
C PHE A 18 28.66 -7.77 22.77
N ILE A 19 28.05 -6.58 22.63
CA ILE A 19 28.62 -5.45 21.88
C ILE A 19 29.68 -4.77 22.74
N PHE A 20 29.37 -4.50 24.00
CA PHE A 20 30.30 -3.90 24.96
C PHE A 20 31.61 -4.70 25.11
N ARG A 21 31.54 -6.03 25.03
CA ARG A 21 32.73 -6.90 25.06
C ARG A 21 33.57 -6.84 23.78
N LYS A 22 32.98 -6.47 22.65
CA LYS A 22 33.65 -6.41 21.34
C LYS A 22 34.30 -5.06 21.04
N ILE A 23 33.85 -3.99 21.69
CA ILE A 23 34.45 -2.66 21.53
C ILE A 23 35.79 -2.57 22.29
N GLU A 24 36.80 -2.04 21.61
CA GLU A 24 38.19 -1.88 22.02
C GLU A 24 38.54 -0.41 22.30
N HIS A 25 37.86 0.54 21.66
CA HIS A 25 38.10 1.96 21.89
C HIS A 25 37.73 2.42 23.31
N ASN A 26 38.41 3.45 23.81
CA ASN A 26 38.14 4.02 25.14
C ASN A 26 37.12 5.17 25.11
N LYS A 27 36.95 5.83 23.97
CA LYS A 27 36.10 7.01 23.80
C LYS A 27 35.21 6.84 22.59
N PHE A 28 33.94 7.19 22.76
CA PHE A 28 32.91 7.01 21.73
C PHE A 28 32.14 8.30 21.51
N GLU A 29 31.76 8.54 20.25
CA GLU A 29 30.87 9.62 19.90
C GLU A 29 29.43 9.21 20.19
N THR A 30 28.70 10.06 20.92
CA THR A 30 27.28 9.92 21.19
C THR A 30 26.52 11.11 20.66
N PHE A 31 25.37 10.87 20.03
CA PHE A 31 24.54 11.90 19.43
C PHE A 31 23.10 11.42 19.36
N LYS A 32 22.17 12.32 19.02
CA LYS A 32 20.78 11.97 18.77
C LYS A 32 20.51 11.89 17.28
N LEU A 33 19.72 10.90 16.88
CA LEU A 33 19.18 10.79 15.54
C LEU A 33 17.67 10.93 15.59
N LYS A 34 17.11 11.60 14.58
CA LYS A 34 15.67 11.62 14.36
C LYS A 34 15.20 10.26 13.85
N PRO A 35 13.95 9.86 14.12
CA PRO A 35 13.27 8.68 13.56
C PRO A 35 13.73 8.28 12.15
N LYS A 36 13.59 9.20 11.21
CA LYS A 36 13.88 8.99 9.80
C LYS A 36 15.35 8.74 9.45
N GLU A 37 16.28 9.24 10.26
CA GLU A 37 17.72 9.06 10.05
C GLU A 37 18.19 7.66 10.47
N ILE A 38 17.36 6.95 11.27
CA ILE A 38 17.64 5.61 11.79
C ILE A 38 17.30 4.53 10.74
N LEU A 39 16.33 4.81 9.86
CA LEU A 39 15.79 3.83 8.93
C LEU A 39 16.66 3.73 7.67
N THR A 40 17.51 2.70 7.61
CA THR A 40 18.49 2.50 6.54
C THR A 40 18.24 1.22 5.73
N SER A 41 18.62 1.22 4.46
CA SER A 41 18.38 0.14 3.49
C SER A 41 18.95 -1.22 3.87
N ASN A 42 20.05 -1.26 4.63
CA ASN A 42 20.64 -2.49 5.15
C ASN A 42 19.84 -3.10 6.33
N ARG A 43 18.82 -2.39 6.83
CA ARG A 43 17.95 -2.77 7.96
C ARG A 43 16.50 -2.95 7.51
N PHE A 44 16.29 -3.78 6.50
CA PHE A 44 14.95 -4.10 5.99
C PHE A 44 14.04 -4.70 7.08
N ASP A 45 14.64 -5.36 8.08
CA ASP A 45 13.94 -5.87 9.26
C ASP A 45 13.15 -4.79 10.03
N LEU A 46 13.59 -3.52 9.98
CA LEU A 46 12.83 -2.40 10.55
C LEU A 46 11.52 -2.18 9.80
N GLY A 47 11.48 -2.37 8.48
CA GLY A 47 10.23 -2.31 7.71
C GLY A 47 9.21 -3.35 8.15
N LEU A 48 9.67 -4.58 8.46
CA LEU A 48 8.82 -5.65 8.99
C LEU A 48 8.34 -5.34 10.42
N LYS A 49 9.19 -4.78 11.28
CA LYS A 49 8.82 -4.38 12.63
C LYS A 49 7.86 -3.19 12.66
N LEU A 50 8.03 -2.23 11.76
CA LEU A 50 7.08 -1.14 11.56
C LEU A 50 5.73 -1.68 11.09
N ALA A 51 5.73 -2.65 10.18
CA ALA A 51 4.50 -3.34 9.78
C ALA A 51 3.81 -4.04 10.97
N TYR A 52 4.56 -4.77 11.82
CA TYR A 52 4.01 -5.34 13.05
C TYR A 52 3.30 -4.28 13.91
N LEU A 53 3.96 -3.15 14.20
CA LEU A 53 3.38 -2.07 14.99
C LEU A 53 2.17 -1.42 14.31
N THR A 54 2.16 -1.31 12.98
CA THR A 54 1.04 -0.80 12.18
C THR A 54 -0.20 -1.67 12.31
N TYR A 55 -0.03 -3.00 12.32
CA TYR A 55 -1.15 -3.94 12.23
C TYR A 55 -1.61 -4.51 13.58
N LYS A 56 -0.76 -4.57 14.62
CA LYS A 56 -1.04 -5.33 15.85
C LYS A 56 -2.35 -5.01 16.57
N GLU A 57 -2.80 -3.74 16.52
CA GLU A 57 -4.05 -3.32 17.17
C GLU A 57 -5.30 -3.72 16.40
N TYR A 58 -5.20 -3.90 15.07
CA TYR A 58 -6.35 -4.10 14.19
C TYR A 58 -6.41 -5.49 13.57
N LEU A 59 -5.24 -6.12 13.36
CA LEU A 59 -5.01 -7.41 12.71
C LEU A 59 -3.87 -8.17 13.42
N PRO A 60 -4.08 -8.63 14.67
CA PRO A 60 -3.04 -9.29 15.47
C PRO A 60 -2.44 -10.50 14.75
N ASP A 61 -3.26 -11.36 14.13
CA ASP A 61 -2.77 -12.55 13.41
C ASP A 61 -1.83 -12.20 12.24
N LEU A 62 -2.14 -11.14 11.49
CA LEU A 62 -1.28 -10.67 10.40
C LEU A 62 0.01 -10.07 10.95
N ALA A 63 -0.10 -9.25 12.00
CA ALA A 63 1.06 -8.64 12.65
C ALA A 63 2.02 -9.72 13.18
N GLU A 64 1.49 -10.70 13.91
CA GLU A 64 2.26 -11.84 14.41
C GLU A 64 2.88 -12.64 13.27
N LYS A 65 2.17 -12.89 12.17
CA LYS A 65 2.73 -13.58 10.99
C LYS A 65 3.92 -12.81 10.40
N ILE A 66 3.81 -11.49 10.24
CA ILE A 66 4.90 -10.65 9.72
C ILE A 66 6.11 -10.73 10.64
N TYR A 67 5.89 -10.54 11.94
CA TYR A 67 6.95 -10.56 12.94
C TYR A 67 7.57 -11.95 13.12
N TYR A 68 6.78 -13.02 12.97
CA TYR A 68 7.25 -14.40 12.94
C TYR A 68 8.27 -14.60 11.81
N HIS A 69 7.96 -14.14 10.59
CA HIS A 69 8.89 -14.28 9.47
C HIS A 69 10.18 -13.48 9.68
N ASP A 70 10.10 -12.33 10.35
CA ASP A 70 11.26 -11.55 10.76
C ASP A 70 12.14 -12.33 11.75
N ILE A 71 11.61 -12.69 12.93
CA ILE A 71 12.38 -13.36 13.98
C ILE A 71 12.85 -14.76 13.57
N ARG A 72 12.02 -15.54 12.87
CA ARG A 72 12.43 -16.85 12.33
C ARG A 72 13.66 -16.70 11.44
N SER A 73 13.72 -15.65 10.62
CA SER A 73 14.85 -15.42 9.72
C SER A 73 16.11 -15.05 10.50
N GLN A 74 15.97 -14.20 11.52
CA GLN A 74 17.10 -13.75 12.35
C GLN A 74 17.67 -14.86 13.26
N THR A 75 16.84 -15.81 13.69
CA THR A 75 17.21 -16.89 14.62
C THR A 75 17.38 -18.24 13.94
N LEU A 76 17.33 -18.30 12.60
CA LEU A 76 17.33 -19.54 11.82
C LEU A 76 16.25 -20.55 12.27
N GLY A 77 15.13 -20.04 12.78
CA GLY A 77 13.99 -20.82 13.25
C GLY A 77 14.10 -21.34 14.69
N GLU A 78 15.19 -21.05 15.40
CA GLU A 78 15.35 -21.49 16.79
C GLU A 78 14.58 -20.62 17.79
N PHE A 79 14.26 -19.37 17.42
CA PHE A 79 13.64 -18.37 18.31
C PHE A 79 14.41 -18.16 19.62
N LYS A 80 15.74 -18.27 19.56
CA LYS A 80 16.67 -17.99 20.65
C LYS A 80 17.54 -16.79 20.30
N GLU A 81 17.56 -15.80 21.19
CA GLU A 81 18.41 -14.62 21.01
C GLU A 81 19.85 -14.92 21.42
N TYR A 82 20.78 -14.58 20.54
CA TYR A 82 22.20 -14.77 20.82
C TYR A 82 22.62 -13.95 22.05
N GLY A 83 23.10 -14.64 23.10
CA GLY A 83 23.56 -14.00 24.33
C GLY A 83 22.45 -13.63 25.32
N ASN A 84 21.22 -14.12 25.13
CA ASN A 84 20.11 -13.94 26.06
C ASN A 84 19.34 -15.25 26.27
N ASP A 85 19.62 -15.93 27.39
CA ASP A 85 19.06 -17.25 27.71
C ASP A 85 17.55 -17.23 28.01
N VAL A 86 17.00 -16.05 28.34
CA VAL A 86 15.58 -15.87 28.69
C VAL A 86 14.72 -15.77 27.42
N LYS A 87 15.23 -15.12 26.38
CA LYS A 87 14.49 -14.85 25.14
C LYS A 87 14.63 -16.01 24.15
N ASN A 88 13.90 -17.08 24.46
CA ASN A 88 14.08 -18.40 23.87
C ASN A 88 12.82 -18.99 23.21
N THR A 89 11.74 -18.20 23.10
CA THR A 89 10.53 -18.56 22.35
C THR A 89 9.98 -17.35 21.61
N PHE A 90 9.23 -17.58 20.52
CA PHE A 90 8.61 -16.50 19.75
C PHE A 90 7.67 -15.62 20.59
N LYS A 91 6.95 -16.20 21.55
CA LYS A 91 6.07 -15.45 22.45
C LYS A 91 6.85 -14.42 23.30
N VAL A 92 8.01 -14.81 23.81
CA VAL A 92 8.87 -13.88 24.59
C VAL A 92 9.37 -12.73 23.71
N TYR A 93 9.66 -12.98 22.43
CA TYR A 93 10.01 -11.91 21.48
C TYR A 93 8.89 -10.87 21.33
N ILE A 94 7.63 -11.31 21.22
CA ILE A 94 6.45 -10.43 21.15
C ILE A 94 6.33 -9.60 22.43
N GLU A 95 6.35 -10.27 23.60
CA GLU A 95 6.22 -9.62 24.90
C GLU A 95 7.31 -8.56 25.12
N ASP A 96 8.56 -8.87 24.78
CA ASP A 96 9.68 -7.94 24.87
C ASP A 96 9.55 -6.76 23.92
N PHE A 97 9.06 -6.99 22.70
CA PHE A 97 8.84 -5.90 21.74
C PHE A 97 7.72 -4.99 22.23
N ASP A 98 6.59 -5.52 22.66
CA ASP A 98 5.48 -4.71 23.16
C ASP A 98 5.83 -3.97 24.44
N LYS A 99 6.59 -4.58 25.35
CA LYS A 99 7.13 -3.90 26.53
C LYS A 99 8.03 -2.73 26.13
N THR A 100 8.94 -2.94 25.18
CA THR A 100 9.82 -1.88 24.67
C THR A 100 9.02 -0.74 24.04
N PHE A 101 8.04 -1.08 23.20
CA PHE A 101 7.17 -0.11 22.55
C PHE A 101 6.38 0.71 23.56
N ASN A 102 5.77 0.06 24.56
CA ASN A 102 4.97 0.73 25.58
C ASN A 102 5.82 1.60 26.50
N ASP A 103 7.05 1.18 26.84
CA ASP A 103 7.98 2.01 27.62
C ASP A 103 8.33 3.29 26.87
N ILE A 104 8.73 3.19 25.59
CA ILE A 104 9.07 4.37 24.78
C ILE A 104 7.83 5.24 24.55
N LYS A 105 6.64 4.65 24.33
CA LYS A 105 5.38 5.40 24.17
C LYS A 105 5.02 6.22 25.40
N ASN A 106 5.28 5.71 26.60
CA ASN A 106 4.88 6.36 27.85
C ASN A 106 5.96 7.30 28.40
N ASN A 107 7.24 6.97 28.19
CA ASN A 107 8.37 7.63 28.85
C ASN A 107 9.33 8.34 27.86
N GLY A 108 9.15 8.17 26.55
CA GLY A 108 10.12 8.56 25.53
C GLY A 108 11.36 7.66 25.52
N PHE A 109 12.32 7.96 24.64
CA PHE A 109 13.59 7.25 24.63
C PHE A 109 14.55 7.80 25.71
N ASP A 110 14.90 6.97 26.69
CA ASP A 110 15.76 7.38 27.82
C ASP A 110 17.26 7.06 27.56
N GLU A 111 18.03 8.10 27.22
CA GLU A 111 19.48 8.03 26.97
C GLU A 111 20.32 7.61 28.21
N LYS A 112 19.74 7.69 29.42
CA LYS A 112 20.41 7.22 30.63
C LYS A 112 20.32 5.70 30.76
N LYS A 113 19.26 5.10 30.23
CA LYS A 113 19.02 3.65 30.26
C LYS A 113 19.55 2.93 29.04
N SER A 114 19.47 3.54 27.85
CA SER A 114 19.80 2.86 26.60
C SER A 114 20.43 3.80 25.58
N LEU A 115 21.34 3.26 24.78
CA LEU A 115 21.85 3.86 23.55
C LEU A 115 21.67 2.86 22.40
N LEU A 116 21.39 3.34 21.19
CA LEU A 116 21.46 2.50 19.99
C LEU A 116 22.92 2.39 19.52
N PRO A 117 23.52 1.18 19.51
CA PRO A 117 24.86 0.99 18.99
C PRO A 117 24.85 1.02 17.47
N LEU A 118 25.66 1.90 16.91
CA LEU A 118 25.88 2.03 15.46
C LEU A 118 27.26 1.49 15.08
N SER A 119 27.37 0.93 13.88
CA SER A 119 28.62 0.48 13.28
C SER A 119 29.52 1.67 12.90
N LYS A 120 30.72 1.37 12.42
CA LYS A 120 31.64 2.38 11.87
C LYS A 120 31.03 3.20 10.73
N ASN A 121 30.11 2.60 9.96
CA ASN A 121 29.39 3.25 8.88
C ASN A 121 28.05 3.88 9.31
N GLY A 122 27.72 3.83 10.62
CA GLY A 122 26.51 4.46 11.16
C GLY A 122 25.26 3.58 11.11
N TYR A 123 25.38 2.30 10.78
CA TYR A 123 24.24 1.39 10.74
C TYR A 123 23.96 0.77 12.09
N ILE A 124 22.69 0.54 12.41
CA ILE A 124 22.29 -0.08 13.68
C ILE A 124 22.84 -1.51 13.77
N LEU A 125 23.60 -1.77 14.83
CA LEU A 125 24.12 -3.10 15.15
C LEU A 125 23.11 -3.95 15.91
N ASN A 126 22.40 -3.33 16.86
CA ASN A 126 21.34 -3.96 17.64
C ASN A 126 20.35 -2.92 18.20
N GLY A 127 19.26 -3.36 18.83
CA GLY A 127 18.19 -2.49 19.31
C GLY A 127 17.09 -2.26 18.28
N ALA A 128 16.84 -3.23 17.40
CA ALA A 128 15.84 -3.14 16.33
C ALA A 128 14.42 -2.81 16.87
N HIS A 129 14.04 -3.36 18.03
CA HIS A 129 12.77 -3.04 18.69
C HIS A 129 12.72 -1.57 19.11
N ARG A 130 13.76 -1.09 19.80
CA ARG A 130 13.87 0.31 20.23
C ARG A 130 13.83 1.26 19.03
N ALA A 131 14.56 0.94 17.98
CA ALA A 131 14.59 1.71 16.74
C ALA A 131 13.20 1.77 16.07
N ALA A 132 12.56 0.61 15.83
CA ALA A 132 11.25 0.57 15.19
C ALA A 132 10.17 1.28 16.04
N SER A 133 10.19 1.12 17.37
CA SER A 133 9.28 1.83 18.27
C SER A 133 9.48 3.35 18.21
N ALA A 134 10.72 3.83 18.26
CA ALA A 134 11.01 5.25 18.18
C ALA A 134 10.62 5.83 16.80
N ILE A 135 10.89 5.10 15.71
CA ILE A 135 10.47 5.48 14.37
C ILE A 135 8.95 5.62 14.29
N PHE A 136 8.22 4.61 14.79
CA PHE A 136 6.77 4.59 14.77
C PHE A 136 6.13 5.73 15.57
N LEU A 137 6.74 6.10 16.70
CA LEU A 137 6.26 7.13 17.61
C LEU A 137 6.74 8.55 17.24
N GLY A 138 7.71 8.68 16.33
CA GLY A 138 8.30 9.97 15.98
C GLY A 138 9.30 10.49 17.02
N GLU A 139 9.89 9.60 17.82
CA GLU A 139 10.81 9.93 18.93
C GLU A 139 12.28 9.90 18.50
N GLU A 140 13.07 10.88 18.95
CA GLU A 140 14.52 10.86 18.76
C GLU A 140 15.19 9.77 19.61
N VAL A 141 16.26 9.18 19.09
CA VAL A 141 17.02 8.15 19.80
C VAL A 141 18.44 8.61 20.06
N ALA A 142 18.94 8.33 21.25
CA ALA A 142 20.35 8.52 21.55
C ALA A 142 21.15 7.31 21.01
N CYS A 143 22.21 7.60 20.28
CA CYS A 143 23.07 6.65 19.60
C CYS A 143 24.50 6.72 20.12
N VAL A 144 25.24 5.63 19.92
CA VAL A 144 26.69 5.59 20.10
C VAL A 144 27.33 5.00 18.85
N LYS A 145 28.30 5.70 18.27
CA LYS A 145 29.05 5.21 17.11
C LYS A 145 30.23 4.37 17.58
N THR A 146 30.29 3.13 17.11
CA THR A 146 31.34 2.16 17.42
C THR A 146 32.24 1.92 16.19
N GLU A 147 33.34 1.23 16.41
CA GLU A 147 34.30 0.77 15.41
C GLU A 147 33.91 -0.56 14.74
N LEU A 148 32.83 -1.18 15.19
CA LEU A 148 32.41 -2.51 14.74
C LEU A 148 31.89 -2.49 13.29
N ASP A 149 31.99 -3.65 12.64
CA ASP A 149 31.49 -3.87 11.30
C ASP A 149 29.96 -3.92 11.22
N ASP A 150 29.44 -3.69 10.02
CA ASP A 150 28.01 -3.59 9.76
C ASP A 150 27.29 -4.92 9.93
N VAL A 151 26.03 -4.82 10.36
CA VAL A 151 25.05 -5.92 10.32
C VAL A 151 24.00 -5.55 9.28
N SER A 152 23.66 -6.49 8.40
CA SER A 152 22.83 -6.22 7.21
C SER A 152 21.70 -7.23 7.01
N PRO A 153 20.67 -7.25 7.88
CA PRO A 153 19.38 -7.89 7.59
C PRO A 153 18.63 -7.07 6.53
N ASN A 154 19.19 -7.01 5.33
CA ASN A 154 18.61 -6.36 4.16
C ASN A 154 17.52 -7.26 3.51
N TYR A 155 16.86 -6.81 2.45
CA TYR A 155 15.80 -7.62 1.84
C TYR A 155 16.29 -8.97 1.30
N GLN A 156 17.52 -9.01 0.75
CA GLN A 156 18.13 -10.21 0.18
C GLN A 156 18.33 -11.28 1.27
N TYR A 157 18.74 -10.87 2.48
CA TYR A 157 18.83 -11.73 3.66
C TYR A 157 17.52 -12.47 3.96
N PHE A 158 16.38 -11.80 3.78
CA PHE A 158 15.05 -12.39 4.01
C PHE A 158 14.56 -13.24 2.84
N ILE A 159 14.86 -12.87 1.59
CA ILE A 159 14.61 -13.71 0.41
C ILE A 159 15.33 -15.05 0.54
N GLU A 160 16.63 -15.02 0.86
CA GLU A 160 17.47 -16.22 1.03
C GLU A 160 16.98 -17.13 2.16
N ARG A 161 16.18 -16.60 3.07
CA ARG A 161 15.58 -17.34 4.19
C ARG A 161 14.14 -17.78 3.91
N ASN A 162 13.64 -17.64 2.69
CA ASN A 162 12.29 -18.02 2.28
C ASN A 162 11.19 -17.24 3.01
N VAL A 163 11.37 -15.93 3.23
CA VAL A 163 10.25 -15.07 3.61
C VAL A 163 9.32 -14.90 2.40
N PRO A 164 8.00 -15.11 2.54
CA PRO A 164 7.06 -14.94 1.44
C PRO A 164 7.11 -13.53 0.85
N GLU A 165 6.99 -13.42 -0.47
CA GLU A 165 7.00 -12.13 -1.17
C GLU A 165 5.92 -11.17 -0.63
N GLU A 166 4.72 -11.67 -0.31
CA GLU A 166 3.65 -10.87 0.30
C GLU A 166 4.06 -10.19 1.62
N ILE A 167 4.96 -10.80 2.40
CA ILE A 167 5.47 -10.23 3.65
C ILE A 167 6.55 -9.19 3.37
N LEU A 168 7.40 -9.44 2.36
CA LEU A 168 8.41 -8.47 1.91
C LEU A 168 7.75 -7.22 1.31
N ASP A 169 6.71 -7.40 0.50
CA ASP A 169 5.89 -6.32 -0.05
C ASP A 169 5.32 -5.44 1.06
N ILE A 170 4.72 -6.05 2.11
CA ILE A 170 4.21 -5.33 3.29
C ILE A 170 5.35 -4.59 3.99
N GLY A 171 6.51 -5.22 4.16
CA GLY A 171 7.70 -4.60 4.75
C GLY A 171 8.18 -3.40 3.95
N ALA A 172 8.23 -3.49 2.61
CA ALA A 172 8.66 -2.42 1.72
C ALA A 172 7.68 -1.24 1.72
N ILE A 173 6.37 -1.51 1.72
CA ILE A 173 5.33 -0.48 1.86
C ILE A 173 5.51 0.25 3.19
N ASN A 174 5.62 -0.47 4.30
CA ASN A 174 5.80 0.16 5.61
C ASN A 174 7.14 0.90 5.68
N PHE A 175 8.21 0.40 5.06
CA PHE A 175 9.49 1.13 5.00
C PHE A 175 9.33 2.52 4.36
N CYS A 176 8.69 2.62 3.19
CA CYS A 176 8.53 3.91 2.49
C CYS A 176 7.48 4.85 3.10
N GLU A 177 6.61 4.36 4.00
CA GLU A 177 5.71 5.22 4.76
C GLU A 177 6.44 6.02 5.85
N TYR A 178 7.58 5.53 6.34
CA TYR A 178 8.38 6.19 7.38
C TYR A 178 9.70 6.80 6.86
N ALA A 179 10.21 6.36 5.71
CA ALA A 179 11.40 6.94 5.09
C ALA A 179 11.07 8.19 4.25
N GLU A 180 11.96 9.18 4.24
CA GLU A 180 11.80 10.40 3.42
C GLU A 180 12.70 10.43 2.18
N ASN A 181 13.75 9.60 2.16
CA ASN A 181 14.81 9.63 1.16
C ASN A 181 14.81 8.40 0.23
N THR A 182 13.63 7.79 0.06
CA THR A 182 13.44 6.62 -0.83
C THR A 182 12.96 7.03 -2.21
N TYR A 183 13.30 6.23 -3.21
CA TYR A 183 12.94 6.41 -4.61
C TYR A 183 12.60 5.06 -5.25
N LEU A 184 11.69 5.05 -6.22
CA LEU A 184 11.36 3.87 -7.02
C LEU A 184 11.95 4.01 -8.42
N ALA A 185 12.90 3.15 -8.76
CA ALA A 185 13.44 3.02 -10.10
C ALA A 185 12.75 1.89 -10.86
N PHE A 186 12.20 2.20 -12.03
CA PHE A 186 11.61 1.27 -12.97
C PHE A 186 12.60 1.06 -14.11
N LEU A 187 13.21 -0.12 -14.17
CA LEU A 187 14.04 -0.49 -15.31
C LEU A 187 13.11 -0.97 -16.41
N TRP A 188 12.99 -0.21 -17.50
CA TRP A 188 12.01 -0.52 -18.53
C TRP A 188 12.43 -1.70 -19.40
N PRO A 189 11.49 -2.48 -19.96
CA PRO A 189 11.82 -3.61 -20.85
C PRO A 189 12.74 -3.25 -22.02
N SER A 190 12.62 -2.04 -22.58
CA SER A 190 13.51 -1.55 -23.64
C SER A 190 15.01 -1.53 -23.26
N GLY A 191 15.34 -1.42 -21.96
CA GLY A 191 16.70 -1.47 -21.42
C GLY A 191 17.17 -2.87 -20.99
N ARG A 192 16.35 -3.90 -21.18
CA ARG A 192 16.54 -5.27 -20.65
C ARG A 192 17.91 -5.87 -20.96
N LYS A 193 18.47 -5.59 -22.14
CA LYS A 193 19.79 -6.08 -22.56
C LYS A 193 20.93 -5.69 -21.61
N ASN A 194 20.79 -4.58 -20.88
CA ASN A 194 21.84 -4.05 -20.01
C ASN A 194 21.50 -4.10 -18.52
N TYR A 195 20.43 -4.80 -18.09
CA TYR A 195 20.01 -4.84 -16.68
C TYR A 195 21.14 -5.24 -15.73
N ASN A 196 21.96 -6.23 -16.07
CA ASN A 196 23.07 -6.67 -15.23
C ASN A 196 24.09 -5.56 -14.93
N SER A 197 24.29 -4.64 -15.88
CA SER A 197 25.18 -3.48 -15.70
C SER A 197 24.44 -2.35 -14.97
N THR A 198 23.16 -2.15 -15.28
CA THR A 198 22.32 -1.10 -14.69
C THR A 198 22.02 -1.32 -13.22
N ILE A 199 21.68 -2.55 -12.81
CA ILE A 199 21.34 -2.87 -11.41
C ILE A 199 22.52 -2.59 -10.47
N LYS A 200 23.75 -2.78 -10.94
CA LYS A 200 24.98 -2.51 -10.18
C LYS A 200 25.22 -1.03 -9.87
N LEU A 201 24.48 -0.11 -10.50
CA LEU A 201 24.55 1.32 -10.21
C LEU A 201 23.71 1.73 -8.99
N PHE A 202 22.85 0.84 -8.50
CA PHE A 202 21.99 1.11 -7.35
C PHE A 202 22.66 0.60 -6.09
N ASP A 203 23.16 1.53 -5.29
CA ASP A 203 23.53 1.29 -3.90
C ASP A 203 22.29 1.48 -3.00
N ASN A 204 22.42 1.08 -1.72
CA ASN A 204 21.38 1.28 -0.71
C ASN A 204 19.98 0.78 -1.12
N VAL A 205 19.93 -0.38 -1.78
CA VAL A 205 18.68 -1.01 -2.21
C VAL A 205 17.91 -1.50 -0.98
N VAL A 206 16.71 -0.95 -0.80
CA VAL A 206 15.76 -1.35 0.24
C VAL A 206 15.02 -2.61 -0.19
N TYR A 207 14.51 -2.65 -1.43
CA TYR A 207 13.78 -3.81 -1.96
C TYR A 207 13.83 -3.83 -3.49
N ASN A 208 14.02 -4.99 -4.08
CA ASN A 208 13.94 -5.19 -5.53
C ASN A 208 12.91 -6.27 -5.85
N LYS A 209 11.95 -5.92 -6.71
CA LYS A 209 10.88 -6.83 -7.15
C LYS A 209 10.79 -6.85 -8.66
N ASN A 210 10.64 -8.04 -9.23
CA ASN A 210 10.24 -8.19 -10.62
C ASN A 210 8.71 -8.17 -10.70
N ILE A 211 8.14 -7.24 -11.46
CA ILE A 211 6.69 -7.16 -11.69
C ILE A 211 6.37 -7.45 -13.15
N ARG A 212 5.16 -7.96 -13.41
CA ARG A 212 4.67 -8.20 -14.76
C ARG A 212 3.40 -7.41 -15.03
N LEU A 213 3.42 -6.65 -16.13
CA LEU A 213 2.28 -5.88 -16.60
C LEU A 213 1.93 -6.27 -18.04
N ASN A 214 0.65 -6.27 -18.37
CA ASN A 214 0.18 -6.32 -19.74
C ASN A 214 0.17 -4.91 -20.35
N SER A 215 -0.25 -4.76 -21.61
CA SER A 215 -0.32 -3.46 -22.28
C SER A 215 -1.16 -2.41 -21.54
N GLN A 216 -2.32 -2.81 -20.98
CA GLN A 216 -3.14 -1.92 -20.17
C GLN A 216 -2.45 -1.58 -18.83
N GLY A 217 -1.78 -2.54 -18.21
CA GLY A 217 -0.97 -2.37 -17.01
C GLY A 217 0.15 -1.36 -17.19
N GLY A 218 0.93 -1.51 -18.27
CA GLY A 218 1.99 -0.57 -18.62
C GLY A 218 1.43 0.82 -18.87
N LEU A 219 0.31 0.94 -19.59
CA LEU A 219 -0.35 2.23 -19.84
C LEU A 219 -0.81 2.89 -18.55
N ASN A 220 -1.51 2.15 -17.68
CA ASN A 220 -2.01 2.65 -16.41
C ASN A 220 -0.88 3.07 -15.47
N LEU A 221 0.22 2.30 -15.41
CA LEU A 221 1.41 2.67 -14.64
C LEU A 221 2.04 3.96 -15.19
N LEU A 222 2.21 4.08 -16.51
CA LEU A 222 2.79 5.29 -17.11
C LEU A 222 1.91 6.52 -16.88
N ILE A 223 0.58 6.41 -17.00
CA ILE A 223 -0.33 7.50 -16.64
C ILE A 223 -0.12 7.87 -15.17
N GLU A 224 -0.06 6.88 -14.28
CA GLU A 224 0.05 7.13 -12.85
C GLU A 224 1.41 7.75 -12.45
N LEU A 225 2.50 7.41 -13.14
CA LEU A 225 3.83 8.02 -12.95
C LEU A 225 3.90 9.44 -13.52
N TYR A 226 3.28 9.68 -14.67
CA TYR A 226 3.46 10.93 -15.42
C TYR A 226 2.25 11.87 -15.41
N LYS A 227 1.19 11.58 -14.65
CA LYS A 227 -0.07 12.39 -14.63
C LYS A 227 0.10 13.87 -14.30
N HIS A 228 1.24 14.27 -13.72
CA HIS A 228 1.57 15.67 -13.46
C HIS A 228 2.19 16.38 -14.69
N MET A 229 2.51 15.66 -15.77
CA MET A 229 3.16 16.20 -16.96
C MET A 229 2.16 16.41 -18.12
N ASN A 230 2.20 17.61 -18.72
CA ASN A 230 1.28 18.00 -19.80
C ASN A 230 1.35 17.10 -21.04
N TRP A 231 2.53 16.56 -21.37
CA TRP A 231 2.72 15.77 -22.60
C TRP A 231 2.00 14.42 -22.58
N VAL A 232 1.61 13.91 -21.40
CA VAL A 232 0.86 12.66 -21.26
C VAL A 232 -0.48 12.72 -21.99
N GLY A 233 -1.06 13.92 -22.08
CA GLY A 233 -2.40 14.16 -22.61
C GLY A 233 -3.47 13.98 -21.55
N LYS A 234 -4.73 14.02 -21.99
CA LYS A 234 -5.90 13.95 -21.10
C LYS A 234 -6.71 12.68 -21.34
N SER A 235 -7.62 12.38 -20.41
CA SER A 235 -8.53 11.24 -20.51
C SER A 235 -9.46 11.33 -21.72
N GLU A 236 -9.86 12.54 -22.12
CA GLU A 236 -10.74 12.79 -23.26
C GLU A 236 -10.12 12.34 -24.58
N ASP A 237 -8.80 12.48 -24.71
CA ASP A 237 -8.03 12.09 -25.90
C ASP A 237 -7.37 10.71 -25.74
N ASN A 238 -7.73 9.98 -24.67
CA ASN A 238 -7.16 8.67 -24.32
C ASN A 238 -5.63 8.68 -24.14
N PHE A 239 -5.07 9.74 -23.55
CA PHE A 239 -3.65 9.84 -23.16
C PHE A 239 -2.65 9.50 -24.28
N PRO A 240 -2.64 10.21 -25.42
CA PRO A 240 -1.80 9.87 -26.57
C PRO A 240 -0.30 9.84 -26.23
N GLY A 241 0.15 10.70 -25.32
CA GLY A 241 1.54 10.71 -24.84
C GLY A 241 1.90 9.45 -24.07
N ALA A 242 1.00 8.96 -23.21
CA ALA A 242 1.22 7.71 -22.48
C ALA A 242 1.31 6.50 -23.43
N HIS A 243 0.47 6.44 -24.47
CA HIS A 243 0.56 5.38 -25.50
C HIS A 243 1.89 5.41 -26.24
N LYS A 244 2.35 6.61 -26.65
CA LYS A 244 3.68 6.75 -27.26
C LYS A 244 4.76 6.26 -26.30
N LYS A 245 4.71 6.68 -25.03
CA LYS A 245 5.70 6.29 -24.03
C LYS A 245 5.67 4.79 -23.74
N LEU A 246 4.49 4.16 -23.79
CA LEU A 246 4.32 2.71 -23.67
C LEU A 246 5.11 1.98 -24.74
N LEU A 247 4.94 2.36 -26.01
CA LEU A 247 5.66 1.74 -27.13
C LEU A 247 7.19 1.90 -27.03
N GLU A 248 7.65 3.04 -26.49
CA GLU A 248 9.08 3.29 -26.30
C GLU A 248 9.68 2.48 -25.15
N CYS A 249 8.94 2.26 -24.06
CA CYS A 249 9.45 1.63 -22.84
C CYS A 249 9.23 0.10 -22.82
N PHE A 250 8.11 -0.38 -23.37
CA PHE A 250 7.68 -1.77 -23.33
C PHE A 250 7.87 -2.44 -24.69
N THR A 251 9.09 -2.91 -24.95
CA THR A 251 9.41 -3.76 -26.13
C THR A 251 8.80 -5.16 -26.03
N ASP A 252 8.47 -5.59 -24.81
CA ASP A 252 7.82 -6.83 -24.45
C ASP A 252 6.97 -6.60 -23.19
N PHE A 253 6.19 -7.62 -22.80
CA PHE A 253 5.38 -7.63 -21.57
C PHE A 253 5.79 -8.76 -20.62
N ASP A 254 7.07 -9.12 -20.66
CA ASP A 254 7.68 -9.98 -19.65
C ASP A 254 7.99 -9.19 -18.39
N SER A 255 8.32 -9.89 -17.30
CA SER A 255 8.59 -9.23 -16.02
C SER A 255 9.79 -8.26 -16.12
N PHE A 256 9.74 -7.14 -15.41
CA PHE A 256 10.81 -6.15 -15.34
C PHE A 256 11.05 -5.71 -13.90
N SER A 257 12.23 -5.18 -13.62
CA SER A 257 12.70 -4.89 -12.26
C SER A 257 12.26 -3.50 -11.81
N VAL A 258 11.73 -3.45 -10.59
CA VAL A 258 11.47 -2.22 -9.83
C VAL A 258 12.29 -2.24 -8.56
N ILE A 259 13.07 -1.18 -8.36
CA ILE A 259 14.05 -1.06 -7.28
C ILE A 259 13.62 0.10 -6.38
N LEU A 260 13.26 -0.21 -5.14
CA LEU A 260 13.14 0.74 -4.05
C LEU A 260 14.53 0.92 -3.43
N PHE A 261 15.06 2.13 -3.44
CA PHE A 261 16.39 2.43 -2.90
C PHE A 261 16.41 3.78 -2.18
N GLN A 262 17.41 3.98 -1.31
CA GLN A 262 17.65 5.26 -0.65
C GLN A 262 18.76 6.05 -1.36
N SER A 263 18.60 7.37 -1.43
CA SER A 263 19.63 8.28 -1.92
C SER A 263 19.71 9.51 -1.03
N GLU A 264 20.92 10.03 -0.84
CA GLU A 264 21.17 11.20 0.02
C GLU A 264 20.57 12.49 -0.56
N SER A 265 20.44 12.56 -1.89
CA SER A 265 19.91 13.74 -2.56
C SER A 265 19.28 13.43 -3.92
N LEU A 266 18.48 14.36 -4.43
CA LEU A 266 17.86 14.28 -5.75
C LEU A 266 18.92 14.38 -6.86
N GLU A 267 20.00 15.14 -6.65
CA GLU A 267 21.12 15.25 -7.60
C GLU A 267 21.77 13.88 -7.83
N LYS A 268 21.96 13.09 -6.76
CA LYS A 268 22.48 11.71 -6.86
C LYS A 268 21.51 10.78 -7.60
N VAL A 269 20.22 10.93 -7.39
CA VAL A 269 19.20 10.20 -8.17
C VAL A 269 19.28 10.57 -9.66
N GLN A 270 19.46 11.85 -9.98
CA GLN A 270 19.62 12.32 -11.36
C GLN A 270 20.92 11.80 -12.00
N GLU A 271 22.01 11.71 -11.21
CA GLU A 271 23.27 11.09 -11.64
C GLU A 271 23.05 9.62 -12.04
N ILE A 272 22.39 8.82 -11.19
CA ILE A 272 22.03 7.43 -11.49
C ILE A 272 21.17 7.37 -12.77
N LYS A 273 20.12 8.20 -12.88
CA LYS A 273 19.28 8.28 -14.10
C LYS A 273 20.15 8.50 -15.34
N LYS A 274 21.11 9.42 -15.29
CA LYS A 274 22.02 9.72 -16.41
C LYS A 274 22.93 8.54 -16.73
N GLN A 275 23.58 7.94 -15.74
CA GLN A 275 24.47 6.79 -15.94
C GLN A 275 23.72 5.61 -16.59
N VAL A 276 22.50 5.30 -16.14
CA VAL A 276 21.67 4.25 -16.74
C VAL A 276 21.33 4.57 -18.21
N ARG A 277 21.01 5.82 -18.53
CA ARG A 277 20.73 6.26 -19.90
C ARG A 277 21.95 6.17 -20.79
N ASP A 278 23.12 6.52 -20.27
CA ASP A 278 24.41 6.46 -20.97
C ASP A 278 24.79 5.00 -21.31
N ILE A 279 24.52 4.05 -20.40
CA ILE A 279 24.68 2.61 -20.65
C ILE A 279 23.74 2.13 -21.77
N ASN A 280 22.47 2.53 -21.71
CA ASN A 280 21.44 1.99 -22.60
C ASN A 280 21.37 2.67 -23.97
N LYS A 281 21.81 3.93 -24.08
CA LYS A 281 21.81 4.75 -25.33
C LYS A 281 20.45 4.88 -26.04
N ILE A 282 19.36 4.71 -25.28
CA ILE A 282 17.96 4.90 -25.74
C ILE A 282 17.24 6.00 -24.96
N GLY A 283 18.02 6.86 -24.28
CA GLY A 283 17.51 8.02 -23.53
C GLY A 283 16.49 7.65 -22.45
N PHE A 284 15.46 8.49 -22.32
CA PHE A 284 14.42 8.43 -21.27
C PHE A 284 13.56 7.17 -21.27
N SER A 285 13.73 6.29 -22.24
CA SER A 285 12.89 5.10 -22.38
C SER A 285 13.51 3.86 -21.75
N SER A 286 14.74 3.95 -21.23
CA SER A 286 15.42 2.87 -20.48
C SER A 286 15.07 2.79 -18.99
N ILE A 287 14.75 3.92 -18.36
CA ILE A 287 14.49 4.02 -16.93
C ILE A 287 13.54 5.17 -16.57
N HIS A 288 12.73 4.97 -15.54
CA HIS A 288 12.09 6.03 -14.77
C HIS A 288 12.53 5.92 -13.31
N ILE A 289 12.77 7.05 -12.63
CA ILE A 289 12.82 7.06 -11.16
C ILE A 289 11.90 8.19 -10.70
N THR A 290 11.09 7.91 -9.68
CA THR A 290 10.19 8.88 -9.04
C THR A 290 10.98 10.09 -8.51
N ASP A 291 10.33 11.24 -8.38
CA ASP A 291 10.98 12.47 -7.93
C ASP A 291 10.58 12.90 -6.50
N THR A 292 9.43 12.44 -6.00
CA THR A 292 8.96 12.77 -4.63
C THR A 292 8.52 11.55 -3.81
N ILE A 293 8.49 11.70 -2.49
CA ILE A 293 8.06 10.64 -1.57
C ILE A 293 6.57 10.29 -1.72
N GLU A 294 5.73 11.28 -2.05
CA GLU A 294 4.30 11.06 -2.30
C GLU A 294 4.09 10.17 -3.53
N GLU A 295 4.93 10.32 -4.57
CA GLU A 295 4.92 9.42 -5.72
C GLU A 295 5.35 8.01 -5.34
N VAL A 296 6.42 7.89 -4.55
CA VAL A 296 6.92 6.60 -4.06
C VAL A 296 5.84 5.87 -3.28
N GLN A 297 5.26 6.50 -2.26
CA GLN A 297 4.21 5.88 -1.43
C GLN A 297 3.01 5.48 -2.28
N ARG A 298 2.51 6.41 -3.11
CA ARG A 298 1.35 6.16 -3.98
C ARG A 298 1.56 4.97 -4.92
N VAL A 299 2.73 4.88 -5.55
CA VAL A 299 3.02 3.82 -6.53
C VAL A 299 3.40 2.51 -5.83
N ALA A 300 4.14 2.56 -4.71
CA ALA A 300 4.48 1.40 -3.91
C ALA A 300 3.23 0.61 -3.48
N HIS A 301 2.18 1.29 -3.02
CA HIS A 301 0.90 0.67 -2.68
C HIS A 301 0.20 -0.02 -3.86
N LEU A 302 0.52 0.32 -5.11
CA LEU A 302 0.00 -0.34 -6.29
C LEU A 302 0.87 -1.52 -6.74
N ILE A 303 2.20 -1.39 -6.70
CA ILE A 303 3.11 -2.39 -7.27
C ILE A 303 3.56 -3.46 -6.27
N PHE A 304 3.57 -3.16 -4.97
CA PHE A 304 3.85 -4.11 -3.88
C PHE A 304 2.54 -4.63 -3.27
N ASN A 305 1.49 -4.72 -4.09
CA ASN A 305 0.21 -5.29 -3.70
C ASN A 305 -0.39 -6.00 -4.92
N ASP A 306 -0.71 -7.29 -4.78
CA ASP A 306 -1.26 -8.09 -5.89
C ASP A 306 -2.59 -7.56 -6.42
N ASN A 307 -3.44 -7.03 -5.55
CA ASN A 307 -4.70 -6.39 -5.98
C ASN A 307 -4.43 -5.07 -6.70
N GLY A 308 -3.36 -4.35 -6.34
CA GLY A 308 -2.87 -3.16 -7.03
C GLY A 308 -2.30 -3.48 -8.42
N LEU A 309 -1.50 -4.55 -8.54
CA LEU A 309 -1.01 -5.05 -9.83
C LEU A 309 -2.15 -5.54 -10.72
N HIS A 310 -3.14 -6.22 -10.14
CA HIS A 310 -4.37 -6.58 -10.83
C HIS A 310 -5.12 -5.33 -11.31
N PHE A 311 -5.27 -4.32 -10.44
CA PHE A 311 -5.90 -3.06 -10.81
C PHE A 311 -5.18 -2.40 -11.99
N LEU A 312 -3.85 -2.28 -11.96
CA LEU A 312 -3.07 -1.76 -13.09
C LEU A 312 -3.37 -2.53 -14.37
N ASN A 313 -3.32 -3.86 -14.33
CA ASN A 313 -3.46 -4.71 -15.51
C ASN A 313 -4.86 -4.71 -16.16
N TYR A 314 -5.90 -4.37 -15.41
CA TYR A 314 -7.27 -4.56 -15.89
C TYR A 314 -8.11 -3.29 -15.84
N ALA A 315 -7.85 -2.34 -14.96
CA ALA A 315 -8.75 -1.20 -14.77
C ALA A 315 -8.74 -0.19 -15.92
N ASN A 316 -9.85 0.53 -16.07
CA ASN A 316 -9.93 1.77 -16.83
C ASN A 316 -10.54 2.87 -15.95
N PRO A 317 -9.76 3.47 -15.05
CA PRO A 317 -10.26 4.38 -14.01
C PRO A 317 -10.82 5.70 -14.57
N TYR A 318 -10.42 6.08 -15.78
CA TYR A 318 -10.86 7.33 -16.41
C TYR A 318 -12.14 7.21 -17.23
N LYS A 319 -12.71 6.00 -17.33
CA LYS A 319 -13.92 5.76 -18.12
C LYS A 319 -15.16 6.48 -17.59
N PHE A 320 -15.30 6.57 -16.26
CA PHE A 320 -16.43 7.23 -15.61
C PHE A 320 -15.94 8.46 -14.84
N LYS A 321 -16.06 9.63 -15.48
CA LYS A 321 -15.62 10.91 -14.90
C LYS A 321 -16.28 11.21 -13.55
N SER A 322 -17.58 10.93 -13.44
CA SER A 322 -18.37 11.04 -12.20
C SER A 322 -17.70 10.31 -11.02
N THR A 323 -17.23 9.08 -11.24
CA THR A 323 -16.56 8.28 -10.20
C THR A 323 -15.25 8.93 -9.75
N LEU A 324 -14.47 9.49 -10.68
CA LEU A 324 -13.25 10.20 -10.33
C LEU A 324 -13.52 11.50 -9.57
N ASP A 325 -14.53 12.27 -9.97
CA ASP A 325 -14.91 13.51 -9.30
C ASP A 325 -15.37 13.24 -7.86
N ILE A 326 -16.12 12.14 -7.68
CA ILE A 326 -16.50 11.63 -6.37
C ILE A 326 -15.28 11.28 -5.51
N ILE A 327 -14.34 10.47 -6.02
CA ILE A 327 -13.13 10.08 -5.29
C ILE A 327 -12.32 11.32 -4.90
N LYS A 328 -12.18 12.30 -5.81
CA LYS A 328 -11.52 13.57 -5.53
C LYS A 328 -12.22 14.37 -4.43
N SER A 329 -13.55 14.38 -4.41
CA SER A 329 -14.32 15.05 -3.36
C SER A 329 -14.04 14.44 -1.97
N LEU A 330 -13.78 13.13 -1.89
CA LEU A 330 -13.45 12.47 -0.62
C LEU A 330 -12.13 12.96 -0.02
N HIS A 331 -11.17 13.42 -0.82
CA HIS A 331 -9.91 14.01 -0.35
C HIS A 331 -10.05 15.35 0.35
N THR A 332 -11.17 16.04 0.19
CA THR A 332 -11.46 17.26 0.97
C THR A 332 -11.73 16.93 2.45
N ASN A 333 -11.98 15.66 2.76
CA ASN A 333 -12.07 15.16 4.13
C ASN A 333 -10.68 14.83 4.67
N ASP A 334 -10.47 15.10 5.96
CA ASP A 334 -9.25 14.83 6.73
C ASP A 334 -8.60 13.47 6.36
N VAL A 335 -7.37 13.53 5.84
CA VAL A 335 -6.59 12.39 5.30
C VAL A 335 -6.47 11.26 6.32
N LYS A 336 -6.44 11.56 7.62
CA LYS A 336 -6.40 10.53 8.68
C LYS A 336 -7.64 9.63 8.65
N ARG A 337 -8.80 10.17 8.25
CA ARG A 337 -10.08 9.43 8.18
C ARG A 337 -10.08 8.38 7.08
N LEU A 338 -9.47 8.68 5.94
CA LEU A 338 -9.40 7.75 4.80
C LEU A 338 -8.56 6.50 5.13
N LYS A 339 -7.69 6.56 6.15
CA LYS A 339 -6.89 5.41 6.61
C LYS A 339 -7.76 4.31 7.24
N ASN A 340 -8.87 4.65 7.88
CA ASN A 340 -9.74 3.70 8.61
C ASN A 340 -10.95 3.24 7.80
N MET A 341 -10.95 3.53 6.49
CA MET A 341 -12.08 3.27 5.61
C MET A 341 -11.66 2.52 4.35
N VAL A 342 -12.56 1.68 3.82
CA VAL A 342 -12.46 1.09 2.49
C VAL A 342 -13.76 1.28 1.72
N LEU A 343 -13.68 1.65 0.45
CA LEU A 343 -14.83 1.74 -0.45
C LEU A 343 -15.22 0.35 -0.94
N ASP A 344 -16.52 0.08 -0.95
CA ASP A 344 -17.10 -1.21 -1.24
C ASP A 344 -18.10 -1.14 -2.40
N GLY A 345 -18.73 -2.27 -2.72
CA GLY A 345 -19.87 -2.34 -3.61
C GLY A 345 -19.54 -2.01 -5.05
N SER A 346 -20.31 -1.08 -5.63
CA SER A 346 -20.24 -0.75 -7.06
C SER A 346 -19.03 0.10 -7.43
N THR A 347 -18.44 0.80 -6.46
CA THR A 347 -17.34 1.74 -6.66
C THR A 347 -16.08 1.04 -7.18
N THR A 348 -15.80 -0.18 -6.72
CA THR A 348 -14.74 -1.03 -7.29
C THR A 348 -14.99 -1.31 -8.78
N LEU A 349 -16.22 -1.64 -9.19
CA LEU A 349 -16.53 -1.86 -10.61
C LEU A 349 -16.38 -0.59 -11.46
N ALA A 350 -16.66 0.55 -10.86
CA ALA A 350 -16.55 1.84 -11.52
C ALA A 350 -15.10 2.21 -11.81
N VAL A 351 -14.19 2.06 -10.84
CA VAL A 351 -12.75 2.31 -11.08
C VAL A 351 -12.11 1.28 -12.01
N TYR A 352 -12.68 0.07 -12.13
CA TYR A 352 -12.30 -0.87 -13.18
C TYR A 352 -12.90 -0.54 -14.56
N GLY A 353 -13.81 0.44 -14.66
CA GLY A 353 -14.48 0.82 -15.90
C GLY A 353 -15.55 -0.17 -16.35
N LEU A 354 -16.09 -1.01 -15.46
CA LEU A 354 -17.11 -2.01 -15.81
C LEU A 354 -18.52 -1.42 -15.75
N ARG A 355 -18.85 -0.76 -14.64
CA ARG A 355 -20.14 -0.14 -14.41
C ARG A 355 -19.99 1.08 -13.52
N GLU A 356 -20.63 2.17 -13.92
CA GLU A 356 -20.67 3.40 -13.14
C GLU A 356 -21.40 3.17 -11.80
N ALA A 357 -20.82 3.70 -10.72
CA ALA A 357 -21.42 3.72 -9.40
C ALA A 357 -22.40 4.90 -9.30
N ARG A 358 -23.53 4.71 -8.62
CA ARG A 358 -24.54 5.76 -8.40
C ARG A 358 -24.52 6.31 -6.97
N ASP A 359 -23.96 5.50 -6.09
CA ASP A 359 -23.87 5.55 -4.66
C ASP A 359 -22.43 5.16 -4.28
N ILE A 360 -21.99 5.58 -3.10
CA ILE A 360 -20.74 5.13 -2.49
C ILE A 360 -21.07 4.30 -1.26
N ASP A 361 -20.81 3.01 -1.38
CA ASP A 361 -20.78 2.09 -0.26
C ASP A 361 -19.40 2.15 0.42
N TYR A 362 -19.34 2.18 1.75
CA TYR A 362 -18.07 2.11 2.48
C TYR A 362 -18.15 1.29 3.78
N LEU A 363 -17.01 0.77 4.22
CA LEU A 363 -16.81 0.20 5.55
C LEU A 363 -15.79 1.06 6.30
N SER A 364 -16.07 1.39 7.55
CA SER A 364 -15.19 2.22 8.39
C SER A 364 -15.22 1.76 9.84
N THR A 365 -14.06 1.67 10.51
CA THR A 365 -14.02 1.44 11.96
C THR A 365 -14.36 2.68 12.78
N ASP A 366 -14.26 3.86 12.17
CA ASP A 366 -14.69 5.11 12.80
C ASP A 366 -16.21 5.22 12.69
N SER A 367 -16.88 5.72 13.73
CA SER A 367 -18.34 5.92 13.82
C SER A 367 -18.89 7.01 12.89
N LEU A 368 -18.16 7.34 11.83
CA LEU A 368 -18.39 8.51 11.00
C LEU A 368 -19.40 8.22 9.88
N LEU A 369 -20.29 9.18 9.66
CA LEU A 369 -21.13 9.30 8.47
C LEU A 369 -20.44 10.22 7.47
N LEU A 370 -19.96 9.68 6.36
CA LEU A 370 -19.57 10.51 5.22
C LEU A 370 -20.84 11.09 4.60
N SER A 371 -20.79 12.37 4.21
CA SER A 371 -21.89 13.01 3.49
C SER A 371 -21.35 13.82 2.33
N ASN A 372 -21.96 13.67 1.16
CA ASN A 372 -21.74 14.52 0.00
C ASN A 372 -23.10 15.03 -0.49
N LYS A 373 -23.16 16.29 -0.95
CA LYS A 373 -24.41 16.90 -1.44
C LYS A 373 -24.88 16.30 -2.77
N ASP A 374 -23.94 15.82 -3.57
CA ASP A 374 -24.18 15.40 -4.95
C ASP A 374 -24.32 13.88 -5.08
N VAL A 375 -23.85 13.11 -4.09
CA VAL A 375 -23.81 11.65 -4.14
C VAL A 375 -24.17 11.05 -2.78
N GLU A 376 -25.02 10.04 -2.83
CA GLU A 376 -25.41 9.23 -1.69
C GLU A 376 -24.21 8.39 -1.21
N ILE A 377 -23.83 8.55 0.05
CA ILE A 377 -22.72 7.84 0.68
C ILE A 377 -23.27 7.14 1.92
N GLU A 378 -23.17 5.81 1.95
CA GLU A 378 -23.81 5.01 2.99
C GLU A 378 -22.83 3.97 3.60
N PRO A 379 -22.86 3.79 4.93
CA PRO A 379 -22.21 2.66 5.58
C PRO A 379 -22.77 1.34 5.06
N HIS A 380 -21.89 0.42 4.68
CA HIS A 380 -22.25 -0.85 4.06
C HIS A 380 -22.14 -2.04 5.04
N ASP A 381 -22.10 -1.76 6.34
CA ASP A 381 -21.98 -2.75 7.42
C ASP A 381 -23.04 -3.85 7.35
N ASN A 382 -24.28 -3.52 6.95
CA ASN A 382 -25.36 -4.50 6.82
C ASN A 382 -25.11 -5.54 5.70
N GLN A 383 -24.18 -5.28 4.79
CA GLN A 383 -23.80 -6.18 3.70
C GLN A 383 -22.56 -7.03 4.04
N LEU A 384 -21.91 -6.80 5.20
CA LEU A 384 -20.69 -7.50 5.60
C LEU A 384 -20.85 -9.04 5.59
N ILE A 385 -22.05 -9.54 5.93
CA ILE A 385 -22.38 -10.97 5.93
C ILE A 385 -22.08 -11.65 4.57
N TYR A 386 -22.20 -10.91 3.47
CA TYR A 386 -21.96 -11.44 2.12
C TYR A 386 -20.47 -11.46 1.76
N HIS A 387 -19.62 -10.68 2.44
CA HIS A 387 -18.16 -10.77 2.26
C HIS A 387 -17.59 -12.06 2.86
N LYS A 388 -18.20 -12.57 3.94
CA LYS A 388 -17.68 -13.71 4.72
C LYS A 388 -16.24 -13.48 5.21
N VAL A 389 -15.92 -12.23 5.52
CA VAL A 389 -14.62 -11.76 6.00
C VAL A 389 -14.91 -10.67 7.03
N GLU A 390 -14.15 -10.66 8.12
CA GLU A 390 -14.30 -9.66 9.17
C GLU A 390 -14.05 -8.23 8.67
N LYS A 391 -14.72 -7.26 9.29
CA LYS A 391 -14.64 -5.85 8.86
C LYS A 391 -13.21 -5.30 8.89
N ASN A 392 -12.46 -5.59 9.95
CA ASN A 392 -11.08 -5.14 10.08
C ASN A 392 -10.19 -5.75 9.00
N GLU A 393 -10.39 -7.02 8.65
CA GLU A 393 -9.65 -7.68 7.56
C GLU A 393 -9.88 -6.94 6.23
N LEU A 394 -11.13 -6.63 5.89
CA LEU A 394 -11.45 -5.88 4.67
C LEU A 394 -10.79 -4.49 4.63
N ILE A 395 -10.79 -3.79 5.78
CA ILE A 395 -10.26 -2.43 5.88
C ILE A 395 -8.72 -2.42 5.88
N TYR A 396 -8.07 -3.27 6.67
CA TYR A 396 -6.65 -3.14 6.98
C TYR A 396 -5.76 -4.19 6.31
N ASN A 397 -6.29 -5.35 5.92
CA ASN A 397 -5.46 -6.41 5.36
C ASN A 397 -5.30 -6.17 3.84
N PRO A 398 -4.06 -5.94 3.35
CA PRO A 398 -3.81 -5.64 1.93
C PRO A 398 -4.23 -6.76 0.97
N ARG A 399 -4.51 -7.97 1.48
CA ARG A 399 -5.09 -9.09 0.72
C ARG A 399 -6.50 -8.78 0.19
N TYR A 400 -7.26 -7.93 0.87
CA TYR A 400 -8.67 -7.68 0.54
C TYR A 400 -8.96 -6.31 -0.07
N HIS A 401 -7.95 -5.47 -0.25
CA HIS A 401 -8.10 -4.17 -0.88
C HIS A 401 -6.87 -3.78 -1.71
N PHE A 402 -7.02 -2.72 -2.51
CA PHE A 402 -5.92 -1.98 -3.12
C PHE A 402 -6.13 -0.49 -2.86
N LYS A 403 -5.05 0.29 -2.90
CA LYS A 403 -5.11 1.74 -2.71
C LYS A 403 -4.91 2.44 -4.05
N TYR A 404 -5.85 3.30 -4.44
CA TYR A 404 -5.76 4.13 -5.63
C TYR A 404 -6.21 5.54 -5.29
N LEU A 405 -5.46 6.55 -5.75
CA LEU A 405 -5.67 7.96 -5.36
C LEU A 405 -5.86 8.07 -3.83
N GLY A 406 -4.92 7.55 -3.04
CA GLY A 406 -4.97 7.66 -1.58
C GLY A 406 -6.11 6.93 -0.85
N ILE A 407 -7.05 6.30 -1.56
CA ILE A 407 -8.25 5.67 -1.00
C ILE A 407 -8.19 4.15 -1.22
N LYS A 408 -8.63 3.38 -0.23
CA LYS A 408 -8.72 1.92 -0.31
C LYS A 408 -10.04 1.51 -0.97
N PHE A 409 -9.96 0.53 -1.87
CA PHE A 409 -11.10 -0.11 -2.53
C PHE A 409 -11.06 -1.60 -2.24
N ILE A 410 -12.20 -2.21 -1.92
CA ILE A 410 -12.31 -3.67 -1.83
C ILE A 410 -11.82 -4.27 -3.14
N SER A 411 -10.99 -5.31 -3.03
CA SER A 411 -10.33 -5.91 -4.17
C SER A 411 -11.33 -6.52 -5.15
N PHE A 412 -10.95 -6.57 -6.43
CA PHE A 412 -11.80 -7.12 -7.48
C PHE A 412 -12.34 -8.51 -7.13
N ASN A 413 -11.47 -9.38 -6.62
CA ASN A 413 -11.84 -10.75 -6.24
C ASN A 413 -12.77 -10.77 -5.03
N GLN A 414 -12.57 -9.89 -4.04
CA GLN A 414 -13.44 -9.82 -2.87
C GLN A 414 -14.81 -9.22 -3.22
N THR A 415 -14.86 -8.19 -4.08
CA THR A 415 -16.12 -7.65 -4.63
C THR A 415 -16.89 -8.71 -5.42
N TYR A 416 -16.20 -9.54 -6.21
CA TYR A 416 -16.83 -10.65 -6.93
C TYR A 416 -17.47 -11.65 -5.96
N LYS A 417 -16.73 -12.08 -4.92
CA LYS A 417 -17.25 -13.00 -3.90
C LYS A 417 -18.46 -12.43 -3.17
N PHE A 418 -18.37 -11.17 -2.76
CA PHE A 418 -19.46 -10.43 -2.14
C PHE A 418 -20.73 -10.47 -3.00
N LYS A 419 -20.64 -10.05 -4.26
CA LYS A 419 -21.76 -10.00 -5.20
C LYS A 419 -22.33 -11.38 -5.50
N ASN A 420 -21.47 -12.38 -5.66
CA ASN A 420 -21.90 -13.75 -5.90
C ASN A 420 -22.64 -14.34 -4.69
N ASN A 421 -22.23 -14.01 -3.46
CA ASN A 421 -22.92 -14.45 -2.25
C ASN A 421 -24.26 -13.72 -2.05
N ARG A 422 -24.32 -12.42 -2.33
CA ARG A 422 -25.56 -11.62 -2.21
C ARG A 422 -26.59 -11.97 -3.28
N ASN A 423 -26.12 -12.26 -4.50
CA ASN A 423 -26.90 -12.81 -5.61
C ASN A 423 -28.17 -11.99 -5.97
N GLU A 424 -28.10 -10.67 -5.90
CA GLU A 424 -29.17 -9.83 -6.43
C GLU A 424 -29.20 -9.85 -7.96
N ASN A 425 -30.32 -9.47 -8.56
CA ASN A 425 -30.45 -9.38 -10.02
C ASN A 425 -29.36 -8.53 -10.69
N LYS A 426 -28.92 -7.43 -10.02
CA LYS A 426 -27.80 -6.60 -10.51
C LYS A 426 -26.45 -7.29 -10.35
N ASP A 427 -26.29 -8.12 -9.32
CA ASP A 427 -25.04 -8.79 -8.99
C ASP A 427 -24.76 -9.94 -9.95
N ILE A 428 -25.78 -10.68 -10.39
CA ILE A 428 -25.61 -11.74 -11.41
C ILE A 428 -24.97 -11.16 -12.67
N ASN A 429 -25.50 -10.04 -13.18
CA ASN A 429 -24.94 -9.38 -14.36
C ASN A 429 -23.55 -8.80 -14.08
N ASP A 430 -23.33 -8.23 -12.89
CA ASP A 430 -22.02 -7.71 -12.49
C ASP A 430 -20.97 -8.83 -12.45
N CYS A 431 -21.27 -9.98 -11.84
CA CYS A 431 -20.42 -11.16 -11.79
C CYS A 431 -20.11 -11.72 -13.18
N ASP A 432 -21.11 -11.78 -14.07
CA ASP A 432 -20.91 -12.18 -15.47
C ASP A 432 -19.97 -11.21 -16.20
N MET A 433 -20.13 -9.90 -16.01
CA MET A 433 -19.24 -8.88 -16.57
C MET A 433 -17.82 -9.03 -16.04
N MET A 434 -17.65 -9.19 -14.73
CA MET A 434 -16.34 -9.35 -14.08
C MET A 434 -15.60 -10.59 -14.59
N LYS A 435 -16.30 -11.73 -14.66
CA LYS A 435 -15.72 -12.98 -15.17
C LYS A 435 -15.31 -12.85 -16.63
N SER A 436 -16.22 -12.33 -17.47
CA SER A 436 -15.96 -12.14 -18.90
C SER A 436 -14.82 -11.15 -19.17
N PHE A 437 -14.65 -10.17 -18.27
CA PHE A 437 -13.60 -9.15 -18.37
C PHE A 437 -12.21 -9.74 -18.16
N VAL A 438 -12.04 -10.59 -17.15
CA VAL A 438 -10.78 -11.30 -16.89
C VAL A 438 -10.51 -12.35 -17.97
N GLU A 439 -11.55 -13.08 -18.41
CA GLU A 439 -11.46 -14.09 -19.48
C GLU A 439 -11.29 -13.49 -20.89
N LYS A 440 -11.31 -12.16 -21.05
CA LYS A 440 -11.30 -11.45 -22.34
C LYS A 440 -12.38 -11.94 -23.33
N SER A 441 -13.52 -12.40 -22.81
CA SER A 441 -14.64 -12.92 -23.59
C SER A 441 -15.61 -11.80 -24.00
N SER A 442 -15.27 -11.07 -25.06
CA SER A 442 -16.00 -9.87 -25.52
C SER A 442 -17.52 -10.09 -25.67
N CYS A 443 -17.95 -11.17 -26.32
CA CYS A 443 -19.38 -11.44 -26.55
C CYS A 443 -20.15 -11.59 -25.22
N LYS A 444 -19.63 -12.38 -24.28
CA LYS A 444 -20.25 -12.57 -22.95
C LYS A 444 -20.28 -11.25 -22.16
N TYR A 445 -19.21 -10.47 -22.23
CA TYR A 445 -19.14 -9.14 -21.61
C TYR A 445 -20.24 -8.20 -22.16
N PHE A 446 -20.40 -8.10 -23.48
CA PHE A 446 -21.42 -7.24 -24.09
C PHE A 446 -22.84 -7.70 -23.78
N LEU A 447 -23.09 -9.01 -23.72
CA LEU A 447 -24.39 -9.56 -23.32
C LEU A 447 -24.73 -9.21 -21.87
N ALA A 448 -23.80 -9.43 -20.94
CA ALA A 448 -23.99 -9.10 -19.52
C ALA A 448 -24.21 -7.59 -19.32
N LYS A 449 -23.42 -6.75 -19.99
CA LYS A 449 -23.57 -5.29 -19.98
C LYS A 449 -24.94 -4.85 -20.51
N SER A 450 -25.41 -5.47 -21.60
CA SER A 450 -26.73 -5.19 -22.17
C SER A 450 -27.87 -5.58 -21.22
N ARG A 451 -27.76 -6.74 -20.56
CA ARG A 451 -28.73 -7.17 -19.53
C ARG A 451 -28.79 -6.18 -18.37
N GLN A 452 -27.63 -5.71 -17.91
CA GLN A 452 -27.54 -4.72 -16.84
C GLN A 452 -28.15 -3.37 -17.23
N PHE A 453 -27.89 -2.91 -18.45
CA PHE A 453 -28.52 -1.69 -18.98
C PHE A 453 -30.04 -1.81 -19.04
N MET A 454 -30.56 -2.93 -19.55
CA MET A 454 -31.99 -3.19 -19.64
C MET A 454 -32.65 -3.27 -18.26
N PHE A 455 -31.99 -3.89 -17.28
CA PHE A 455 -32.44 -3.93 -15.88
C PHE A 455 -32.64 -2.52 -15.32
N TYR A 456 -31.64 -1.64 -15.46
CA TYR A 456 -31.77 -0.26 -14.98
C TYR A 456 -32.80 0.56 -15.75
N LYS A 457 -32.91 0.39 -17.07
CA LYS A 457 -33.98 1.05 -17.86
C LYS A 457 -35.37 0.65 -17.37
N LYS A 458 -35.58 -0.63 -17.03
CA LYS A 458 -36.85 -1.11 -16.45
C LYS A 458 -37.15 -0.44 -15.10
N ILE A 459 -36.16 -0.31 -14.22
CA ILE A 459 -36.32 0.38 -12.92
C ILE A 459 -36.71 1.85 -13.12
N VAL A 460 -35.97 2.57 -13.97
CA VAL A 460 -36.23 4.00 -14.25
C VAL A 460 -37.61 4.18 -14.89
N MET A 461 -37.99 3.31 -15.84
CA MET A 461 -39.30 3.35 -16.48
C MET A 461 -40.43 3.08 -15.47
N LYS A 462 -40.27 2.08 -14.59
CA LYS A 462 -41.24 1.80 -13.51
C LYS A 462 -41.39 2.99 -12.56
N SER A 463 -40.29 3.66 -12.21
CA SER A 463 -40.32 4.86 -11.39
C SER A 463 -41.06 6.00 -12.09
N LYS A 464 -40.74 6.29 -13.36
CA LYS A 464 -41.42 7.32 -14.16
C LYS A 464 -42.92 7.03 -14.32
N LEU A 465 -43.29 5.79 -14.62
CA LEU A 465 -44.69 5.35 -14.70
C LEU A 465 -45.41 5.54 -13.37
N ARG A 466 -44.79 5.19 -12.25
CA ARG A 466 -45.35 5.40 -10.92
C ARG A 466 -45.57 6.89 -10.62
N THR A 467 -44.61 7.75 -10.94
CA THR A 467 -44.76 9.20 -10.78
C THR A 467 -45.86 9.76 -11.68
N ALA A 468 -45.91 9.34 -12.95
CA ALA A 468 -46.97 9.75 -13.87
C ALA A 468 -48.35 9.30 -13.40
N LEU A 469 -48.47 8.06 -12.90
CA LEU A 469 -49.70 7.54 -12.29
C LEU A 469 -50.10 8.35 -11.07
N PHE A 470 -49.17 8.67 -10.17
CA PHE A 470 -49.45 9.52 -9.01
C PHE A 470 -49.90 10.92 -9.41
N SER A 471 -49.26 11.54 -10.39
CA SER A 471 -49.68 12.84 -10.92
C SER A 471 -51.09 12.76 -11.52
N LEU A 472 -51.40 11.72 -12.30
CA LEU A 472 -52.73 11.50 -12.88
C LEU A 472 -53.80 11.31 -11.79
N LEU A 473 -53.51 10.50 -10.76
CA LEU A 473 -54.42 10.27 -9.64
C LEU A 473 -54.68 11.56 -8.83
N LYS A 474 -53.68 12.44 -8.72
CA LYS A 474 -53.84 13.77 -8.11
C LYS A 474 -54.69 14.70 -8.98
N ILE A 475 -54.42 14.77 -10.29
CA ILE A 475 -55.18 15.60 -11.23
C ILE A 475 -56.66 15.19 -11.28
N THR A 476 -56.93 13.89 -11.20
CA THR A 476 -58.29 13.34 -11.23
C THR A 476 -58.97 13.31 -9.85
N ASN A 477 -58.32 13.80 -8.79
CA ASN A 477 -58.79 13.71 -7.39
C ASN A 477 -59.15 12.28 -6.92
N THR A 478 -58.60 11.25 -7.55
CA THR A 478 -58.85 9.84 -7.20
C THR A 478 -57.77 9.24 -6.30
N TYR A 479 -56.70 9.99 -6.01
CA TYR A 479 -55.56 9.54 -5.23
C TYR A 479 -55.94 8.94 -3.87
N ASP A 480 -56.77 9.63 -3.08
CA ASP A 480 -57.12 9.15 -1.74
C ASP A 480 -58.04 7.92 -1.77
N ILE A 481 -58.90 7.82 -2.79
CA ILE A 481 -59.75 6.64 -3.03
C ILE A 481 -58.87 5.42 -3.33
N VAL A 482 -57.96 5.54 -4.29
CA VAL A 482 -57.05 4.45 -4.69
C VAL A 482 -56.10 4.08 -3.55
N ARG A 483 -55.61 5.07 -2.79
CA ARG A 483 -54.73 4.85 -1.63
C ARG A 483 -55.45 4.08 -0.51
N ASN A 484 -56.72 4.39 -0.24
CA ASN A 484 -57.51 3.69 0.77
C ASN A 484 -57.82 2.24 0.35
N ILE A 485 -58.14 2.01 -0.92
CA ILE A 485 -58.33 0.66 -1.47
C ILE A 485 -57.02 -0.14 -1.39
N TYR A 486 -55.89 0.45 -1.81
CA TYR A 486 -54.59 -0.22 -1.77
C TYR A 486 -54.16 -0.60 -0.35
N ARG A 487 -54.45 0.25 0.66
CA ARG A 487 -54.17 -0.06 2.07
C ARG A 487 -55.02 -1.23 2.57
N LYS A 488 -56.32 -1.24 2.26
CA LYS A 488 -57.24 -2.35 2.62
C LYS A 488 -56.91 -3.69 1.96
N LEU A 489 -56.18 -3.68 0.83
CA LEU A 489 -55.77 -4.89 0.12
C LEU A 489 -54.37 -5.39 0.54
N LYS A 490 -53.63 -4.60 1.33
CA LYS A 490 -52.27 -4.90 1.75
C LYS A 490 -52.20 -5.38 3.20
N ASP A 491 -53.21 -5.04 4.00
CA ASP A 491 -53.61 -5.79 5.20
C ASP A 491 -54.35 -7.07 4.78
#